data_AF-R7SFS6-F1
#
_entry.id   AF-R7SFS6-F1
#
_cell.length_a   1.000
_cell.length_b   1.000
_cell.length_c   1.000
_cell.angle_alpha   90.00
_cell.angle_beta   90.00
_cell.angle_gamma   90.00
#
_symmetry.space_group_name_H-M   'P 1'
#
loop_
_entity.id
_entity.type
_entity.pdbx_description
1 polymer ?
#
loop_
_entity_poly.entity_id
_entity_poly.type
_entity_poly.pdbx_seq_one_letter_code
_entity_poly.pdbx_strand_id
1 'polypeptide(L)'
;MSYSQDNETWAKLANHVLVAAYSNGSPESRCLPGTRTQLLSDITNHLDKQSRNVIWLHGAVGTGKTAVALSIVDKLKKDDRLAGCFFFSRKDTRRQSLSSVLPTIAYQLGVGHPRAREAVVRALEKDPSLLNKECSYLEQLVPLFVEPLQEL
;
A
#
# COMPACT_ATOMS: atom_id res chain seq x y z
N MET A 1 0.28 15.60 -27.06
CA MET A 1 1.57 15.79 -26.34
C MET A 1 1.47 15.44 -24.86
N SER A 2 0.28 15.36 -24.23
CA SER A 2 0.09 14.96 -22.82
C SER A 2 0.44 13.49 -22.52
N TYR A 3 0.09 12.56 -23.41
CA TYR A 3 0.22 11.12 -23.17
C TYR A 3 1.66 10.61 -22.93
N SER A 4 2.69 11.29 -23.45
CA SER A 4 4.09 10.90 -23.19
C SER A 4 4.58 11.40 -21.84
N GLN A 5 4.10 12.57 -21.39
CA GLN A 5 4.45 13.17 -20.11
C GLN A 5 3.82 12.41 -18.95
N ASP A 6 2.54 12.00 -19.10
CA ASP A 6 1.83 11.17 -18.12
C ASP A 6 2.58 9.86 -17.83
N ASN A 7 3.12 9.23 -18.88
CA ASN A 7 3.88 7.99 -18.75
C ASN A 7 5.26 8.21 -18.10
N GLU A 8 5.91 9.34 -18.33
CA GLU A 8 7.18 9.69 -17.67
C GLU A 8 6.98 9.98 -16.18
N THR A 9 5.97 10.77 -15.83
CA THR A 9 5.61 11.08 -14.43
C THR A 9 5.21 9.80 -13.69
N TRP A 10 4.42 8.94 -14.32
CA TRP A 10 4.06 7.65 -13.74
C TRP A 10 5.28 6.73 -13.56
N ALA A 11 6.22 6.73 -14.50
CA ALA A 11 7.48 5.98 -14.37
C ALA A 11 8.36 6.51 -13.23
N LYS A 12 8.41 7.84 -13.01
CA LYS A 12 9.10 8.45 -11.86
C LYS A 12 8.51 8.00 -10.53
N LEU A 13 7.17 7.95 -10.43
CA LEU A 13 6.49 7.40 -9.27
C LEU A 13 6.81 5.91 -9.12
N ALA A 14 6.74 5.12 -10.19
CA ALA A 14 7.07 3.69 -10.17
C ALA A 14 8.50 3.40 -9.68
N ASN A 15 9.45 4.30 -9.96
CA ASN A 15 10.83 4.19 -9.46
C ASN A 15 10.95 4.53 -7.96
N HIS A 16 10.06 5.39 -7.44
CA HIS A 16 9.95 5.68 -6.00
C HIS A 16 9.20 4.57 -5.27
N VAL A 17 8.31 3.86 -5.97
CA VAL A 17 7.49 2.80 -5.41
C VAL A 17 8.19 1.47 -5.48
N LEU A 18 8.13 0.75 -4.38
CA LEU A 18 8.58 -0.63 -4.36
C LEU A 18 7.48 -1.48 -4.96
N VAL A 19 7.64 -1.86 -6.23
CA VAL A 19 6.81 -2.92 -6.84
C VAL A 19 6.86 -4.19 -5.98
N ALA A 20 7.93 -4.38 -5.20
CA ALA A 20 8.11 -5.44 -4.22
C ALA A 20 7.65 -5.13 -2.76
N ALA A 21 6.94 -4.02 -2.51
CA ALA A 21 6.32 -3.74 -1.21
C ALA A 21 5.38 -4.88 -0.76
N TYR A 22 4.75 -5.52 -1.75
CA TYR A 22 3.91 -6.70 -1.63
C TYR A 22 4.69 -8.02 -1.88
N SER A 23 5.72 -8.00 -2.72
CA SER A 23 6.29 -9.21 -3.38
C SER A 23 7.49 -9.86 -2.67
N ASN A 24 8.05 -9.26 -1.62
CA ASN A 24 9.21 -9.85 -0.93
C ASN A 24 8.86 -10.99 0.06
N GLY A 25 7.59 -11.37 0.18
CA GLY A 25 7.22 -12.61 0.84
C GLY A 25 7.09 -13.70 -0.20
N SER A 26 8.03 -14.66 -0.23
CA SER A 26 7.79 -15.95 -0.88
C SER A 26 6.43 -16.52 -0.40
N PRO A 27 5.77 -17.43 -1.15
CA PRO A 27 4.56 -18.11 -0.66
C PRO A 27 4.72 -18.67 0.76
N GLU A 28 5.95 -19.03 1.12
CA GLU A 28 6.39 -19.55 2.41
C GLU A 28 6.32 -18.53 3.57
N SER A 29 6.13 -17.25 3.27
CA SER A 29 5.98 -16.19 4.28
C SER A 29 4.55 -16.02 4.79
N ARG A 30 3.57 -16.78 4.27
CA ARG A 30 2.15 -16.76 4.66
C ARG A 30 1.84 -17.83 5.69
N CYS A 31 0.68 -17.74 6.34
CA CYS A 31 0.16 -18.86 7.11
C CYS A 31 0.02 -20.09 6.20
N LEU A 32 0.50 -21.23 6.68
CA LEU A 32 0.33 -22.50 5.99
C LEU A 32 -1.17 -22.82 5.85
N PRO A 33 -1.60 -23.47 4.74
CA PRO A 33 -2.99 -23.88 4.58
C PRO A 33 -3.51 -24.64 5.81
N GLY A 34 -4.71 -24.30 6.26
CA GLY A 34 -5.35 -24.91 7.44
C GLY A 34 -4.83 -24.44 8.80
N THR A 35 -3.81 -23.57 8.86
CA THR A 35 -3.31 -23.00 10.12
C THR A 35 -3.90 -21.62 10.41
N ARG A 36 -4.00 -21.24 11.69
CA ARG A 36 -4.45 -19.91 12.14
C ARG A 36 -5.80 -19.47 11.56
N THR A 37 -6.62 -20.41 11.11
CA THR A 37 -7.89 -20.18 10.40
C THR A 37 -8.85 -19.34 11.24
N GLN A 38 -8.98 -19.65 12.52
CA GLN A 38 -9.83 -18.90 13.45
C GLN A 38 -9.36 -17.43 13.58
N LEU A 39 -8.08 -17.19 13.82
CA LEU A 39 -7.52 -15.84 13.91
C LEU A 39 -7.72 -15.04 12.61
N LEU A 40 -7.49 -15.65 11.45
CA LEU A 40 -7.70 -15.01 10.15
C LEU A 40 -9.18 -14.66 9.92
N SER A 41 -10.08 -15.56 10.32
CA SER A 41 -11.52 -15.34 10.28
C SER A 41 -11.94 -14.20 11.19
N ASP A 42 -11.45 -14.17 12.44
CA ASP A 42 -11.77 -13.13 13.42
C ASP A 42 -11.35 -11.75 12.94
N ILE A 43 -10.12 -11.65 12.38
CA ILE A 43 -9.62 -10.41 11.77
C ILE A 43 -10.50 -9.99 10.60
N THR A 44 -10.83 -10.90 9.67
CA THR A 44 -11.66 -10.58 8.50
C THR A 44 -13.05 -10.10 8.93
N ASN A 45 -13.70 -10.83 9.85
CA ASN A 45 -15.01 -10.48 10.37
C ASN A 45 -15.01 -9.12 11.08
N HIS A 46 -13.91 -8.77 11.74
CA HIS A 46 -13.74 -7.45 12.35
C HIS A 46 -13.62 -6.35 11.28
N LEU A 47 -12.86 -6.58 10.22
CA LEU A 47 -12.73 -5.66 9.08
C LEU A 47 -14.07 -5.42 8.35
N ASP A 48 -14.96 -6.41 8.33
CA ASP A 48 -16.28 -6.30 7.68
C ASP A 48 -17.29 -5.45 8.47
N LYS A 49 -17.14 -5.42 9.81
CA LYS A 49 -18.13 -4.78 10.71
C LYS A 49 -17.87 -3.30 10.95
N GLN A 50 -16.66 -2.82 10.73
CA GLN A 50 -16.25 -1.47 11.09
C GLN A 50 -15.44 -0.82 9.98
N SER A 51 -15.70 0.48 9.72
CA SER A 51 -15.08 1.23 8.62
C SER A 51 -13.71 1.84 8.97
N ARG A 52 -13.30 1.81 10.24
CA ARG A 52 -12.03 2.38 10.72
C ARG A 52 -11.43 1.49 11.81
N ASN A 53 -10.55 0.58 11.41
CA ASN A 53 -9.97 -0.42 12.31
C ASN A 53 -8.47 -0.23 12.46
N VAL A 54 -8.01 -0.31 13.71
CA VAL A 54 -6.59 -0.54 14.02
C VAL A 54 -6.51 -1.90 14.69
N ILE A 55 -5.85 -2.84 14.03
CA ILE A 55 -5.67 -4.20 14.55
C ILE A 55 -4.27 -4.33 15.14
N TRP A 56 -4.21 -4.53 16.46
CA TRP A 56 -2.96 -4.82 17.15
C TRP A 56 -2.75 -6.34 17.22
N LEU A 57 -1.84 -6.88 16.42
CA LEU A 57 -1.43 -8.28 16.51
C LEU A 57 -0.16 -8.43 17.38
N HIS A 58 -0.30 -8.94 18.60
CA HIS A 58 0.81 -9.18 19.52
C HIS A 58 1.09 -10.67 19.75
N GLY A 59 2.31 -10.97 20.23
CA GLY A 59 2.76 -12.33 20.50
C GLY A 59 4.28 -12.44 20.49
N ALA A 60 4.81 -13.57 20.96
CA ALA A 60 6.26 -13.81 21.03
C ALA A 60 6.96 -13.67 19.66
N VAL A 61 8.25 -13.39 19.65
CA VAL A 61 9.06 -13.38 18.42
C VAL A 61 8.99 -14.74 17.73
N GLY A 62 8.95 -14.77 16.40
CA GLY A 62 8.89 -16.02 15.63
C GLY A 62 7.51 -16.67 15.50
N THR A 63 6.46 -16.15 16.15
CA THR A 63 5.10 -16.73 16.13
C THR A 63 4.33 -16.54 14.81
N GLY A 64 4.96 -15.95 13.79
CA GLY A 64 4.34 -15.77 12.47
C GLY A 64 3.37 -14.60 12.35
N LYS A 65 3.51 -13.54 13.17
CA LYS A 65 2.64 -12.33 13.08
C LYS A 65 2.65 -11.69 11.68
N THR A 66 3.84 -11.55 11.10
CA THR A 66 3.98 -11.06 9.71
C THR A 66 3.27 -11.98 8.72
N ALA A 67 3.28 -13.29 8.95
CA ALA A 67 2.60 -14.27 8.11
C ALA A 67 1.08 -14.13 8.16
N VAL A 68 0.52 -13.85 9.35
CA VAL A 68 -0.91 -13.53 9.52
C VAL A 68 -1.26 -12.26 8.74
N ALA A 69 -0.49 -11.18 8.89
CA ALA A 69 -0.75 -9.93 8.17
C ALA A 69 -0.69 -10.12 6.65
N LEU A 70 0.31 -10.84 6.14
CA LEU A 70 0.42 -11.17 4.72
C LEU A 70 -0.76 -12.02 4.22
N SER A 71 -1.19 -13.03 5.00
CA SER A 71 -2.36 -13.84 4.68
C SER A 71 -3.66 -13.04 4.62
N ILE A 72 -3.83 -12.03 5.49
CA ILE A 72 -4.98 -11.12 5.44
C ILE A 72 -4.93 -10.26 4.19
N VAL A 73 -3.77 -9.68 3.84
CA VAL A 73 -3.62 -8.88 2.62
C VAL A 73 -3.95 -9.71 1.38
N ASP A 74 -3.46 -10.96 1.30
CA ASP A 74 -3.80 -11.87 0.21
C ASP A 74 -5.28 -12.16 0.11
N LYS A 75 -5.95 -12.38 1.25
CA LYS A 75 -7.39 -12.59 1.29
C LYS A 75 -8.15 -11.36 0.79
N LEU A 76 -7.83 -10.17 1.29
CA LEU A 76 -8.45 -8.92 0.85
C LEU A 76 -8.20 -8.65 -0.64
N LYS A 77 -7.01 -8.99 -1.15
CA LYS A 77 -6.69 -8.88 -2.58
C LYS A 77 -7.52 -9.85 -3.41
N LYS A 78 -7.66 -11.11 -2.99
CA LYS A 78 -8.49 -12.11 -3.67
C LYS A 78 -9.96 -11.72 -3.71
N ASP A 79 -10.41 -11.07 -2.65
CA ASP A 79 -11.81 -10.62 -2.51
C ASP A 79 -12.04 -9.25 -3.19
N ASP A 80 -11.05 -8.68 -3.91
CA ASP A 80 -11.09 -7.36 -4.58
C ASP A 80 -11.41 -6.18 -3.63
N ARG A 81 -10.89 -6.27 -2.40
CA ARG A 81 -11.13 -5.30 -1.31
C ARG A 81 -9.87 -4.58 -0.86
N LEU A 82 -8.73 -4.85 -1.48
CA LEU A 82 -7.45 -4.25 -1.14
C LEU A 82 -7.10 -3.12 -2.11
N ALA A 83 -7.29 -1.86 -1.67
CA ALA A 83 -6.85 -0.68 -2.42
C ALA A 83 -5.31 -0.55 -2.48
N GLY A 84 -4.62 -1.00 -1.43
CA GLY A 84 -3.17 -1.05 -1.39
C GLY A 84 -2.64 -1.48 -0.02
N CYS A 85 -1.34 -1.77 0.05
CA CYS A 85 -0.65 -2.20 1.26
C CYS A 85 0.79 -1.71 1.31
N PHE A 86 1.29 -1.55 2.54
CA PHE A 86 2.68 -1.24 2.81
C PHE A 86 3.14 -1.99 4.05
N PHE A 87 4.36 -2.54 3.99
CA PHE A 87 4.98 -3.21 5.12
C PHE A 87 6.32 -2.53 5.43
N PHE A 88 6.54 -2.08 6.66
CA PHE A 88 7.86 -1.56 7.05
C PHE A 88 8.90 -2.68 7.06
N SER A 89 10.15 -2.36 6.71
CA SER A 89 11.26 -3.30 6.76
C SER A 89 12.54 -2.61 7.21
N ARG A 90 13.20 -3.18 8.23
CA ARG A 90 14.53 -2.71 8.64
C ARG A 90 15.62 -3.04 7.63
N LYS A 91 15.38 -4.00 6.74
CA LYS A 91 16.38 -4.44 5.75
C LYS A 91 16.32 -3.63 4.45
N ASP A 92 15.28 -2.83 4.24
CA ASP A 92 15.11 -2.02 3.02
C ASP A 92 14.95 -0.55 3.44
N THR A 93 15.94 0.28 3.15
CA THR A 93 15.98 1.70 3.53
C THR A 93 14.81 2.49 2.97
N ARG A 94 14.21 2.03 1.86
CA ARG A 94 13.01 2.64 1.26
C ARG A 94 11.72 2.27 2.02
N ARG A 95 11.79 1.32 2.96
CA ARG A 95 10.66 0.83 3.78
C ARG A 95 10.82 1.16 5.27
N GLN A 96 11.70 2.11 5.59
CA GLN A 96 11.96 2.53 6.97
C GLN A 96 11.25 3.84 7.33
N SER A 97 10.73 4.58 6.35
CA SER A 97 10.12 5.90 6.54
C SER A 97 8.68 5.95 6.03
N LEU A 98 7.91 6.88 6.60
CA LEU A 98 6.56 7.24 6.14
C LEU A 98 6.56 7.90 4.75
N SER A 99 7.67 8.52 4.35
CA SER A 99 7.77 9.25 3.06
C SER A 99 7.58 8.36 1.83
N SER A 100 7.64 7.03 1.98
CA SER A 100 7.38 6.07 0.90
C SER A 100 6.02 5.40 1.01
N VAL A 101 5.27 5.60 2.10
CA VAL A 101 3.98 4.93 2.33
C VAL A 101 2.92 5.46 1.37
N LEU A 102 2.68 6.78 1.36
CA LEU A 102 1.64 7.38 0.53
C LEU A 102 1.95 7.24 -0.96
N PRO A 103 3.16 7.53 -1.46
CA PRO A 103 3.48 7.29 -2.87
C PRO A 103 3.28 5.83 -3.28
N THR A 104 3.63 4.88 -2.40
CA THR A 104 3.43 3.44 -2.67
C THR A 104 1.96 3.09 -2.81
N ILE A 105 1.10 3.56 -1.90
CA ILE A 105 -0.34 3.24 -1.97
C ILE A 105 -0.99 3.99 -3.14
N ALA A 106 -0.61 5.24 -3.40
CA ALA A 106 -1.08 6.03 -4.55
C ALA A 106 -0.80 5.31 -5.88
N TYR A 107 0.41 4.77 -6.04
CA TYR A 107 0.76 3.98 -7.21
C TYR A 107 -0.09 2.71 -7.32
N GLN A 108 -0.23 1.95 -6.23
CA GLN A 108 -1.04 0.71 -6.22
C GLN A 108 -2.50 1.01 -6.57
N LEU A 109 -3.05 2.10 -6.06
CA LEU A 109 -4.41 2.55 -6.38
C LEU A 109 -4.54 2.91 -7.86
N GLY A 110 -3.62 3.70 -8.41
CA GLY A 110 -3.67 4.11 -9.82
C GLY A 110 -3.40 2.97 -10.81
N VAL A 111 -2.74 1.88 -10.40
CA VAL A 111 -2.64 0.66 -11.22
C VAL A 111 -4.02 0.02 -11.44
N GLY A 112 -4.87 0.02 -10.41
CA GLY A 112 -6.23 -0.54 -10.50
C GLY A 112 -7.27 0.44 -11.07
N HIS A 113 -7.04 1.75 -10.92
CA HIS A 113 -8.05 2.78 -11.20
C HIS A 113 -7.48 3.93 -12.05
N PRO A 114 -7.84 4.02 -13.35
CA PRO A 114 -7.32 5.05 -14.26
C PRO A 114 -7.56 6.49 -13.79
N ARG A 115 -8.74 6.79 -13.24
CA ARG A 115 -9.07 8.14 -12.73
C ARG A 115 -8.20 8.54 -11.53
N ALA A 116 -7.94 7.61 -10.62
CA ALA A 116 -7.01 7.82 -9.52
C ALA A 116 -5.58 8.04 -10.03
N ARG A 117 -5.15 7.29 -11.05
CA ARG A 117 -3.85 7.51 -11.71
C ARG A 117 -3.75 8.92 -12.28
N GLU A 118 -4.76 9.40 -13.00
CA GLU A 118 -4.80 10.75 -13.56
C GLU A 118 -4.71 11.82 -12.46
N ALA A 119 -5.42 11.64 -11.35
CA ALA A 119 -5.33 12.55 -10.20
C ALA A 119 -3.91 12.60 -9.61
N VAL A 120 -3.28 11.43 -9.39
CA VAL A 120 -1.90 11.34 -8.89
C VAL A 120 -0.91 11.99 -9.88
N VAL A 121 -1.04 11.73 -11.18
CA VAL A 121 -0.17 12.34 -12.20
C VAL A 121 -0.30 13.86 -12.18
N ARG A 122 -1.53 14.40 -12.19
CA ARG A 122 -1.77 15.85 -12.11
C ARG A 122 -1.15 16.47 -10.85
N ALA A 123 -1.26 15.80 -9.70
CA ALA A 123 -0.65 16.26 -8.46
C ALA A 123 0.88 16.34 -8.58
N LEU A 124 1.51 15.31 -9.15
CA LEU A 124 2.97 15.24 -9.33
C LEU A 124 3.50 16.19 -10.40
N GLU A 125 2.72 16.48 -11.44
CA GLU A 125 3.08 17.49 -12.45
C GLU A 125 3.01 18.91 -11.87
N LYS A 126 2.02 19.16 -11.02
CA LYS A 126 1.86 20.45 -10.32
C LYS A 126 2.95 20.65 -9.27
N ASP A 127 3.30 19.60 -8.52
CA ASP A 127 4.33 19.64 -7.50
C ASP A 127 5.19 18.35 -7.48
N PRO A 128 6.32 18.36 -8.21
CA PRO A 128 7.26 17.25 -8.21
C PRO A 128 7.93 17.02 -6.84
N SER A 129 7.93 18.01 -5.95
CA SER A 129 8.58 17.91 -4.63
C SER A 129 7.87 16.94 -3.69
N LEU A 130 6.62 16.55 -4.01
CA LEU A 130 5.86 15.52 -3.30
C LEU A 130 6.58 14.16 -3.23
N LEU A 131 7.53 13.88 -4.12
CA LEU A 131 8.34 12.65 -4.08
C LEU A 131 9.69 12.83 -3.36
N ASN A 132 10.05 14.04 -2.93
CA ASN A 132 11.25 14.27 -2.15
C ASN A 132 11.13 13.56 -0.78
N LYS A 133 12.21 12.93 -0.33
CA LYS A 133 12.29 12.27 0.98
C LYS A 133 12.06 13.23 2.15
N GLU A 134 12.32 14.51 1.95
CA GLU A 134 12.15 15.59 2.93
C GLU A 134 10.70 16.10 2.98
N CYS A 135 9.88 15.80 1.97
CA CYS A 135 8.47 16.17 1.95
C CYS A 135 7.73 15.49 3.10
N SER A 136 6.94 16.28 3.82
CA SER A 136 6.16 15.81 4.95
C SER A 136 5.06 14.86 4.47
N TYR A 137 4.78 13.83 5.29
CA TYR A 137 3.62 12.96 5.09
C TYR A 137 2.31 13.77 4.97
N LEU A 138 2.16 14.88 5.71
CA LEU A 138 0.96 15.70 5.67
C LEU A 138 0.80 16.43 4.33
N GLU A 139 1.90 16.83 3.70
CA GLU A 139 1.91 17.48 2.38
C GLU A 139 1.55 16.48 1.27
N GLN A 140 2.00 15.22 1.40
CA GLN A 140 1.65 14.14 0.47
C GLN A 140 0.21 13.64 0.60
N LEU A 141 -0.40 13.74 1.79
CA LEU A 141 -1.66 13.06 2.12
C LEU A 141 -2.83 13.49 1.21
N VAL A 142 -3.04 14.79 1.05
CA VAL A 142 -4.18 15.27 0.25
C VAL A 142 -3.97 14.96 -1.24
N PRO A 143 -2.86 15.37 -1.88
CA PRO A 143 -2.71 15.25 -3.32
C PRO A 143 -2.48 13.81 -3.80
N LEU A 144 -1.77 12.98 -3.01
CA LEU A 144 -1.43 11.61 -3.43
C LEU A 144 -2.43 10.56 -2.92
N PHE A 145 -3.30 10.90 -1.97
CA PHE A 145 -4.17 9.90 -1.35
C PHE A 145 -5.65 10.31 -1.28
N VAL A 146 -5.97 11.46 -0.68
CA VAL A 146 -7.36 11.88 -0.51
C VAL A 146 -8.02 12.21 -1.85
N GLU A 147 -7.39 13.05 -2.67
CA GLU A 147 -7.94 13.44 -3.99
C GLU A 147 -8.08 12.23 -4.93
N PRO A 148 -7.08 11.34 -5.10
CA PRO A 148 -7.24 10.14 -5.92
C PRO A 148 -8.37 9.21 -5.46
N LEU A 149 -8.63 9.10 -4.15
CA LEU A 149 -9.73 8.28 -3.62
C LEU A 149 -11.11 8.88 -3.91
N GLN A 150 -11.21 10.21 -4.04
CA GLN A 150 -12.47 10.88 -4.40
C GLN A 150 -12.85 10.70 -5.88
N GLU A 151 -11.92 10.22 -6.71
CA GLU A 151 -12.10 9.99 -8.14
C GLU A 151 -12.50 8.54 -8.48
N LEU A 152 -12.60 7.67 -7.47
CA LEU A 152 -13.01 6.27 -7.58
C LEU A 152 -14.53 6.10 -7.74
#